data_AF-A0A3Q2XFM8-F1
#
_entry.id   AF-A0A3Q2XFM8-F1
#
_cell.length_a   1.000
_cell.length_b   1.000
_cell.length_c   1.000
_cell.angle_alpha   90.00
_cell.angle_beta   90.00
_cell.angle_gamma   90.00
#
_symmetry.space_group_name_H-M   'P 1'
#
loop_
_entity.id
_entity.type
_entity.pdbx_description
1 polymer ?
#
loop_
_entity_poly.entity_id
_entity_poly.type
_entity_poly.pdbx_seq_one_letter_code
_entity_poly.pdbx_strand_id
1 'polypeptide(L)'
;SGLGHAEVAQQAVCRVRTEVMEVTRSMLDRRNTHFMLWPPCVEVQRCSGCCNTEPMQCVPTVTSSRYLQVIKIQYINKKAHYDKAIISVEDHLACRCQTSSPNSPPLTLPSHSQAPLPRTAHPAPPKTQGSKADLHRNDDLKRNGASASARRP
;
A
#
# COMPACT_ATOMS: atom_id res chain seq x y z
N SER A 1 -0.01 -10.24 32.78
CA SER A 1 -0.85 -11.23 32.10
C SER A 1 -1.71 -10.52 31.07
N GLY A 2 -1.47 -10.67 29.76
CA GLY A 2 -2.08 -9.78 28.76
C GLY A 2 -2.16 -10.30 27.32
N LEU A 3 -2.22 -11.61 27.12
CA LEU A 3 -2.47 -12.22 25.80
C LEU A 3 -3.66 -13.20 25.81
N GLY A 4 -4.64 -12.98 26.69
CA GLY A 4 -5.78 -13.89 26.85
C GLY A 4 -6.82 -13.87 25.74
N HIS A 5 -6.72 -12.97 24.75
CA HIS A 5 -7.76 -12.74 23.73
C HIS A 5 -7.19 -12.46 22.33
N ALA A 6 -6.19 -13.22 21.88
CA ALA A 6 -5.79 -13.18 20.47
C ALA A 6 -6.62 -14.18 19.66
N GLU A 7 -7.25 -13.72 18.58
CA GLU A 7 -7.88 -14.59 17.59
C GLU A 7 -6.81 -15.29 16.74
N VAL A 8 -7.06 -16.54 16.36
CA VAL A 8 -6.16 -17.29 15.49
C VAL A 8 -6.20 -16.66 14.09
N ALA A 9 -5.03 -16.29 13.56
CA ALA A 9 -4.93 -15.71 12.23
C ALA A 9 -5.38 -16.71 11.16
N GLN A 10 -6.30 -16.28 10.29
CA GLN A 10 -6.72 -17.06 9.13
C GLN A 10 -5.87 -16.71 7.91
N GLN A 11 -5.36 -17.73 7.22
CA GLN A 11 -4.59 -17.54 5.99
C GLN A 11 -5.47 -16.91 4.89
N ALA A 12 -4.90 -15.92 4.19
CA ALA A 12 -5.51 -15.37 2.99
C ALA A 12 -5.38 -16.36 1.82
N VAL A 13 -6.38 -17.21 1.62
CA VAL A 13 -6.39 -18.24 0.55
C VAL A 13 -6.29 -17.60 -0.85
N CYS A 14 -5.59 -18.25 -1.78
CA CYS A 14 -5.52 -17.87 -3.20
C CYS A 14 -6.92 -17.85 -3.84
N ARG A 15 -7.43 -16.65 -4.16
CA ARG A 15 -8.74 -16.45 -4.84
C ARG A 15 -8.82 -15.06 -5.47
N VAL A 16 -9.85 -14.85 -6.28
CA VAL A 16 -10.18 -13.54 -6.85
C VAL A 16 -10.66 -12.61 -5.73
N ARG A 17 -10.15 -11.38 -5.71
CA ARG A 17 -10.59 -10.28 -4.84
C ARG A 17 -10.69 -8.99 -5.63
N THR A 18 -11.55 -8.09 -5.16
CA THR A 18 -11.63 -6.72 -5.65
C THR A 18 -10.42 -5.93 -5.14
N GLU A 19 -9.73 -5.27 -6.07
CA GLU A 19 -8.64 -4.33 -5.81
C GLU A 19 -8.93 -3.00 -6.50
N VAL A 20 -8.31 -1.92 -6.01
CA VAL A 20 -8.42 -0.59 -6.62
C VAL A 20 -7.24 -0.37 -7.55
N MET A 21 -7.50 -0.07 -8.82
CA MET A 21 -6.51 0.26 -9.83
C MET A 21 -6.58 1.73 -10.21
N GLU A 22 -5.43 2.39 -10.26
CA GLU A 22 -5.31 3.77 -10.75
C GLU A 22 -5.58 3.83 -12.27
N VAL A 23 -6.38 4.81 -12.67
CA VAL A 23 -6.64 5.15 -14.07
C VAL A 23 -5.57 6.13 -14.53
N THR A 24 -4.64 5.64 -15.35
CA THR A 24 -3.49 6.42 -15.79
C THR A 24 -3.66 6.94 -17.22
N ARG A 25 -3.00 8.06 -17.54
CA ARG A 25 -3.02 8.65 -18.90
C ARG A 25 -2.58 7.66 -19.99
N SER A 26 -1.62 6.79 -19.66
CA SER A 26 -1.04 5.80 -20.56
C SER A 26 -2.04 4.72 -21.01
N MET A 27 -3.17 4.57 -20.32
CA MET A 27 -4.28 3.69 -20.73
C MET A 27 -5.02 4.20 -21.97
N LEU A 28 -4.97 5.52 -22.23
CA LEU A 28 -5.61 6.14 -23.40
C LEU A 28 -4.57 6.60 -24.43
N ASP A 29 -3.61 7.40 -23.99
CA ASP A 29 -2.55 7.94 -24.85
C ASP A 29 -1.26 8.13 -24.03
N ARG A 30 -0.22 7.40 -24.40
CA ARG A 30 1.10 7.48 -23.73
C ARG A 30 1.90 8.73 -24.09
N ARG A 31 1.59 9.40 -25.20
CA ARG A 31 2.37 10.53 -25.73
C ARG A 31 1.84 11.87 -25.23
N ASN A 32 0.54 11.98 -25.01
CA ASN A 32 -0.09 13.23 -24.61
C ASN A 32 -0.20 13.37 -23.08
N THR A 33 0.33 14.47 -22.54
CA THR A 33 0.32 14.75 -21.10
C THR A 33 -0.70 15.83 -20.69
N HIS A 34 -1.42 16.43 -21.65
CA HIS A 34 -2.27 17.61 -21.47
C HIS A 34 -3.74 17.30 -21.12
N PHE A 35 -4.04 16.10 -20.62
CA PHE A 35 -5.39 15.73 -20.19
C PHE A 35 -5.39 15.02 -18.84
N MET A 36 -6.55 14.92 -18.20
CA MET A 36 -6.78 14.09 -17.01
C MET A 36 -7.94 13.14 -17.28
N LEU A 37 -8.01 12.04 -16.53
CA LEU A 37 -9.10 11.07 -16.62
C LEU A 37 -9.90 11.08 -15.31
N TRP A 38 -11.22 10.96 -15.43
CA TRP A 38 -12.13 10.83 -14.29
C TRP A 38 -13.09 9.65 -14.49
N PRO A 39 -13.29 8.77 -13.48
CA PRO A 39 -12.67 8.78 -12.14
C PRO A 39 -11.16 8.45 -12.17
N PRO A 40 -10.39 8.81 -11.13
CA PRO A 40 -8.95 8.54 -11.07
C PRO A 40 -8.61 7.09 -10.71
N CYS A 41 -9.55 6.33 -10.16
CA CYS A 41 -9.38 4.92 -9.81
C CYS A 41 -10.65 4.14 -10.14
N VAL A 42 -10.50 2.84 -10.39
CA VAL A 42 -11.60 1.91 -10.62
C VAL A 42 -11.34 0.61 -9.87
N GLU A 43 -12.42 -0.10 -9.51
CA GLU A 43 -12.31 -1.46 -8.99
C GLU A 43 -11.95 -2.42 -10.12
N VAL A 44 -11.09 -3.41 -9.85
CA VAL A 44 -10.73 -4.54 -10.74
C VAL A 44 -10.71 -5.84 -9.95
N GLN A 45 -10.89 -6.96 -10.65
CA GLN A 45 -10.76 -8.29 -10.04
C GLN A 45 -9.33 -8.82 -10.24
N ARG A 46 -8.64 -9.19 -9.15
CA ARG A 46 -7.27 -9.72 -9.20
C ARG A 46 -7.13 -10.95 -8.33
N CYS A 47 -6.20 -11.82 -8.72
CA CYS A 47 -5.82 -12.99 -7.93
C CYS A 47 -4.85 -12.54 -6.85
N SER A 48 -5.19 -12.84 -5.60
CA SER A 48 -4.37 -12.54 -4.44
C SER A 48 -4.46 -13.65 -3.40
N GLY A 49 -3.60 -13.58 -2.39
CA GLY A 49 -3.50 -14.59 -1.34
C GLY A 49 -2.31 -15.54 -1.52
N CYS A 50 -2.22 -16.50 -0.61
CA CYS A 50 -1.08 -17.39 -0.46
C CYS A 50 -1.44 -18.84 -0.81
N CYS A 51 -0.43 -19.58 -1.23
CA CYS A 51 -0.46 -21.04 -1.40
C CYS A 51 0.17 -21.71 -0.17
N ASN A 52 -0.06 -23.01 0.01
CA ASN A 52 0.38 -23.74 1.21
C ASN A 52 1.86 -24.18 1.17
N THR A 53 2.44 -24.31 -0.02
CA THR A 53 3.78 -24.88 -0.22
C THR A 53 4.61 -24.00 -1.14
N GLU A 54 5.83 -23.67 -0.73
CA GLU A 54 6.84 -23.13 -1.65
C GLU A 54 7.31 -24.24 -2.60
N PRO A 55 7.51 -23.97 -3.91
CA PRO A 55 7.55 -22.66 -4.55
C PRO A 55 6.26 -22.32 -5.33
N MET A 56 5.06 -22.53 -4.77
CA MET A 56 3.80 -22.22 -5.46
C MET A 56 3.41 -20.75 -5.38
N GLN A 57 2.95 -20.21 -6.52
CA GLN A 57 2.43 -18.85 -6.64
C GLN A 57 0.94 -18.87 -6.99
N CYS A 58 0.19 -17.89 -6.46
CA CYS A 58 -1.21 -17.68 -6.81
C CYS A 58 -1.28 -16.93 -8.14
N VAL A 59 -1.77 -17.59 -9.19
CA VAL A 59 -1.81 -17.05 -10.56
C VAL A 59 -3.22 -17.12 -11.15
N PRO A 60 -3.60 -16.19 -12.04
CA PRO A 60 -4.85 -16.30 -12.77
C PRO A 60 -4.84 -17.49 -13.73
N THR A 61 -5.97 -18.18 -13.83
CA THR A 61 -6.21 -19.23 -14.84
C THR A 61 -7.10 -18.76 -15.97
N VAL A 62 -7.94 -17.76 -15.69
CA VAL A 62 -8.85 -17.14 -16.65
C VAL A 62 -8.83 -15.64 -16.41
N THR A 63 -8.62 -14.87 -17.48
CA THR A 63 -8.70 -13.41 -17.47
C THR A 63 -9.74 -12.93 -18.46
N SER A 64 -10.27 -11.73 -18.24
CA SER A 64 -11.21 -11.06 -19.13
C SER A 64 -10.89 -9.58 -19.19
N SER A 65 -10.87 -9.03 -20.40
CA SER A 65 -10.81 -7.58 -20.59
C SER A 65 -12.22 -7.00 -20.58
N ARG A 66 -12.40 -5.88 -19.89
CA ARG A 66 -13.62 -5.06 -20.00
C ARG A 66 -13.28 -3.62 -20.32
N TYR A 67 -14.20 -2.96 -21.01
CA TYR A 67 -14.05 -1.58 -21.46
C TYR A 67 -14.85 -0.65 -20.57
N LEU A 68 -14.21 0.40 -20.08
CA LEU A 68 -14.83 1.39 -19.22
C LEU A 68 -14.86 2.74 -19.92
N GLN A 69 -16.00 3.42 -19.84
CA GLN A 69 -16.11 4.80 -20.28
C GLN A 69 -15.70 5.73 -19.15
N VAL A 70 -14.70 6.57 -19.42
CA VAL A 70 -14.19 7.60 -18.51
C VAL A 70 -14.34 8.98 -19.14
N ILE A 71 -14.21 10.03 -18.33
CA ILE A 71 -14.22 11.41 -18.79
C ILE A 71 -12.78 11.88 -18.98
N LYS A 72 -12.46 12.35 -20.18
CA LYS A 72 -11.21 13.02 -20.51
C LYS A 72 -11.39 14.52 -20.31
N ILE A 73 -10.58 15.11 -19.44
CA ILE A 73 -10.60 16.52 -19.09
C ILE A 73 -9.37 17.19 -19.70
N GLN A 74 -9.58 18.14 -20.61
CA GLN A 74 -8.52 18.95 -21.23
C GLN A 74 -8.71 20.42 -20.86
N TYR A 75 -7.60 21.14 -20.67
CA TYR A 75 -7.65 22.59 -20.46
C TYR A 75 -7.17 23.30 -21.72
N ILE A 76 -8.09 23.98 -22.41
CA ILE A 76 -7.82 24.73 -23.63
C ILE A 76 -8.23 26.18 -23.33
N ASN A 77 -7.33 27.15 -23.55
CA ASN A 77 -7.60 28.56 -23.29
C ASN A 77 -8.16 28.84 -21.88
N LYS A 78 -7.61 28.18 -20.84
CA LYS A 78 -8.05 28.25 -19.42
C LYS A 78 -9.47 27.73 -19.15
N LYS A 79 -10.12 27.08 -20.14
CA LYS A 79 -11.43 26.45 -19.99
C LYS A 79 -11.28 24.93 -19.98
N ALA A 80 -12.04 24.26 -19.11
CA ALA A 80 -12.11 22.82 -19.10
C ALA A 80 -13.03 22.31 -20.22
N HIS A 81 -12.54 21.34 -20.98
CA HIS A 81 -13.23 20.60 -22.02
C HIS A 81 -13.36 19.14 -21.57
N TYR A 82 -14.55 18.57 -21.76
CA TYR A 82 -14.91 17.24 -21.27
C TYR A 82 -15.32 16.36 -22.45
N ASP A 83 -14.56 15.30 -22.69
CA ASP A 83 -14.86 14.29 -23.71
C ASP A 83 -15.03 12.92 -23.07
N LYS A 84 -15.73 12.02 -23.76
CA LYS A 84 -15.79 10.61 -23.37
C LYS A 84 -14.60 9.87 -23.97
N ALA A 85 -13.98 9.01 -23.18
CA ALA A 85 -12.92 8.12 -23.63
C ALA A 85 -13.19 6.69 -23.13
N ILE A 86 -12.67 5.70 -23.87
CA ILE A 86 -12.75 4.29 -23.48
C ILE A 86 -11.37 3.83 -23.05
N ILE A 87 -11.29 3.23 -21.86
CA ILE A 87 -10.10 2.52 -21.38
C ILE A 87 -10.40 1.02 -21.28
N SER A 88 -9.37 0.18 -21.34
CA SER A 88 -9.47 -1.26 -21.11
C SER A 88 -8.85 -1.61 -19.76
N VAL A 89 -9.52 -2.48 -19.01
CA VAL A 89 -9.00 -3.06 -17.77
C VAL A 89 -9.08 -4.58 -17.83
N GLU A 90 -8.16 -5.25 -17.14
CA GLU A 90 -8.12 -6.71 -17.06
C GLU A 90 -8.58 -7.20 -15.68
N ASP A 91 -9.55 -8.10 -15.69
CA ASP A 91 -10.09 -8.79 -14.54
C ASP A 91 -9.67 -10.27 -14.56
N HIS A 92 -9.29 -10.79 -13.40
CA HIS A 92 -9.07 -12.22 -13.19
C HIS A 92 -10.39 -12.88 -12.80
N LEU A 93 -10.80 -13.93 -13.52
CA LEU A 93 -12.07 -14.64 -13.27
C LEU A 93 -11.88 -15.93 -12.46
N ALA A 94 -10.69 -16.51 -12.48
CA ALA A 94 -10.34 -17.70 -11.69
C ALA A 94 -8.84 -17.72 -11.37
N CYS A 95 -8.49 -18.33 -10.24
CA CYS A 95 -7.11 -18.40 -9.73
C CYS A 95 -6.74 -19.84 -9.36
N ARG A 96 -5.45 -20.18 -9.44
CA ARG A 96 -4.92 -21.43 -8.89
C ARG A 96 -3.52 -21.23 -8.30
N CYS A 97 -3.13 -22.14 -7.42
CA CYS A 97 -1.73 -22.30 -7.04
C CYS A 97 -0.99 -23.07 -8.13
N GLN A 98 0.10 -22.50 -8.63
CA GLN A 98 0.96 -23.12 -9.64
C GLN A 98 2.42 -23.08 -9.17
N THR A 99 3.16 -24.18 -9.35
CA THR A 99 4.60 -24.21 -9.06
C THR A 99 5.31 -23.18 -9.93
N SER A 100 6.04 -22.26 -9.31
CA SER A 100 6.83 -21.26 -10.05
C SER A 100 7.88 -22.00 -10.87
N SER A 101 7.86 -21.78 -12.17
CA SER A 101 9.00 -22.15 -13.00
C SER A 101 10.15 -21.17 -12.68
N PRO A 102 11.42 -21.57 -12.76
CA PRO A 102 12.55 -20.65 -12.60
C PRO A 102 12.56 -19.49 -13.61
N ASN A 103 11.69 -19.51 -14.64
CA ASN A 103 11.55 -18.48 -15.66
C ASN A 103 10.34 -17.54 -15.43
N SER A 104 9.64 -17.65 -14.29
CA SER A 104 8.48 -16.80 -14.02
C SER A 104 8.95 -15.42 -13.54
N PRO A 105 8.54 -14.30 -14.17
CA PRO A 105 8.89 -12.97 -13.65
C PRO A 105 8.30 -12.83 -12.23
N PRO A 106 9.08 -12.35 -11.26
CA PRO A 106 8.54 -12.10 -9.93
C PRO A 106 7.37 -11.12 -10.06
N LEU A 107 6.25 -11.43 -9.39
CA LEU A 107 5.19 -10.46 -9.16
C LEU A 107 5.86 -9.26 -8.47
N THR A 108 6.08 -8.19 -9.23
CA THR A 108 6.46 -6.92 -8.67
C THR A 108 5.26 -6.47 -7.86
N LEU A 109 5.31 -6.70 -6.54
CA LEU A 109 4.54 -5.85 -5.63
C LEU A 109 4.86 -4.42 -6.06
N PRO A 110 3.88 -3.52 -6.17
CA PRO A 110 4.19 -2.11 -6.22
C PRO A 110 4.97 -1.82 -4.94
N SER A 111 6.29 -1.73 -5.07
CA SER A 111 7.12 -1.08 -4.08
C SER A 111 6.57 0.33 -4.07
N HIS A 112 5.73 0.64 -3.08
CA HIS A 112 5.66 1.98 -2.55
C HIS A 112 7.07 2.29 -2.04
N SER A 113 7.95 2.64 -2.97
CA SER A 113 9.10 3.45 -2.69
C SER A 113 8.51 4.74 -2.15
N GLN A 114 8.29 4.79 -0.83
CA GLN A 114 8.10 6.03 -0.13
C GLN A 114 9.30 6.88 -0.53
N ALA A 115 9.09 7.82 -1.45
CA ALA A 115 10.01 8.91 -1.65
C ALA A 115 10.29 9.46 -0.24
N PRO A 116 11.56 9.54 0.20
CA PRO A 116 11.85 10.10 1.50
C PRO A 116 11.21 11.49 1.57
N LEU A 117 10.34 11.72 2.56
CA LEU A 117 9.88 13.07 2.87
C LEU A 117 11.13 13.95 3.03
N PRO A 118 11.14 15.20 2.51
CA PRO A 118 12.28 16.08 2.68
C PRO A 118 12.52 16.29 4.17
N ARG A 119 13.62 15.74 4.68
CA ARG A 119 14.10 16.01 6.05
C ARG A 119 14.47 17.48 6.11
N THR A 120 13.70 18.27 6.84
CA THR A 120 14.17 19.56 7.35
C THR A 120 15.40 19.29 8.21
N ALA A 121 16.53 19.88 7.82
CA ALA A 121 17.79 19.74 8.51
C ALA A 121 17.72 20.43 9.88
N HIS A 122 17.53 19.65 10.94
CA HIS A 122 17.85 20.08 12.30
C HIS A 122 19.22 19.50 12.70
N PRO A 123 20.14 20.29 13.28
CA PRO A 123 21.44 19.80 13.72
C PRO A 123 21.31 18.75 14.83
N ALA A 124 22.11 17.67 14.73
CA ALA A 124 22.14 16.59 15.72
C ALA A 124 22.82 17.03 17.03
N PRO A 125 22.34 16.57 18.21
CA PRO A 125 23.08 16.67 19.45
C PRO A 125 24.20 15.60 19.53
N PRO A 126 25.25 15.81 20.34
CA PRO A 126 26.44 14.97 20.35
C PRO A 126 26.18 13.58 20.96
N LYS A 127 26.89 12.57 20.44
CA LYS A 127 26.83 11.17 20.86
C LYS A 127 27.62 10.96 22.16
N THR A 128 26.97 10.45 23.19
CA THR A 128 27.64 9.81 24.35
C THR A 128 27.41 8.30 24.29
N GLN A 129 28.51 7.54 24.34
CA GLN A 129 28.49 6.08 24.46
C GLN A 129 27.95 5.68 25.84
N GLY A 130 26.84 4.96 25.87
CA GLY A 130 26.32 4.29 27.06
C GLY A 130 25.69 2.96 26.64
N SER A 131 26.20 1.84 27.17
CA SER A 131 25.74 0.49 26.85
C SER A 131 24.36 0.21 27.47
N LYS A 132 23.64 -0.76 26.90
CA LYS A 132 22.23 -1.15 27.13
C LYS A 132 21.83 -1.47 28.59
N ALA A 133 22.73 -1.37 29.56
CA ALA A 133 22.49 -1.69 30.97
C ALA A 133 21.89 -0.53 31.80
N ASP A 134 22.00 0.73 31.37
CA ASP A 134 21.61 1.89 32.20
C ASP A 134 20.13 2.32 32.10
N LEU A 135 19.37 1.77 31.15
CA LEU A 135 17.94 2.12 31.00
C LEU A 135 17.04 1.51 32.09
N HIS A 136 17.42 0.37 32.66
CA HIS A 136 16.58 -0.30 33.68
C HIS A 136 16.61 0.37 35.06
N ARG A 137 17.56 1.27 35.34
CA ARG A 137 17.72 1.87 36.68
C ARG A 137 16.88 3.14 36.88
N ASN A 138 16.39 3.74 35.81
CA ASN A 138 15.67 5.02 35.86
C ASN A 138 14.15 4.88 36.02
N ASP A 139 13.60 3.68 35.78
CA ASP A 139 12.17 3.40 35.97
C ASP A 139 11.80 3.17 37.45
N ASP A 140 12.70 2.62 38.27
CA ASP A 140 12.41 2.33 39.68
C ASP A 140 12.35 3.59 40.58
N LEU A 141 13.02 4.69 40.21
CA LEU A 141 13.03 5.90 41.05
C LEU A 141 11.78 6.78 40.85
N LYS A 142 11.05 6.60 39.75
CA LYS A 142 9.90 7.47 39.42
C LYS A 142 8.57 6.97 39.99
N ARG A 143 8.55 5.76 40.56
CA ARG A 143 7.34 5.15 41.12
C ARG A 143 7.09 5.49 42.60
N ASN A 144 8.06 6.10 43.30
CA ASN A 144 8.04 6.29 44.76
C ASN A 144 7.98 7.74 45.27
N GLY A 145 7.54 8.72 44.49
CA GLY A 145 7.59 10.12 44.96
C GLY A 145 6.57 11.07 44.36
N ALA A 146 5.32 10.97 44.82
CA ALA A 146 4.39 12.11 44.76
C ALA A 146 3.32 11.97 45.86
N SER A 147 3.72 12.20 47.10
CA SER A 147 2.81 12.57 48.18
C SER A 147 3.35 13.80 48.90
N ALA A 148 2.44 14.74 49.19
CA ALA A 148 2.54 15.97 49.96
C ALA A 148 3.11 17.23 49.25
N SER A 149 2.76 18.46 49.59
CA SER A 149 1.54 19.15 50.08
C SER A 149 1.95 20.62 50.24
N ALA A 150 1.04 21.57 49.94
CA ALA A 150 1.02 22.97 50.44
C ALA A 150 2.19 23.90 50.01
N ARG A 151 2.12 25.25 49.97
CA ARG A 151 1.11 26.27 50.28
C ARG A 151 1.56 27.59 49.61
N ARG A 152 0.58 28.46 49.32
CA ARG A 152 0.62 29.89 48.98
C ARG A 152 1.36 30.77 50.02
N PRO A 153 1.69 32.05 49.76
CA PRO A 153 0.75 33.15 49.40
C PRO A 153 0.57 33.42 47.90
#